data_AF-A0A1I0ZRK7-F1
#
_entry.id   AF-A0A1I0ZRK7-F1
#
_cell.length_a   1.000
_cell.length_b   1.000
_cell.length_c   1.000
_cell.angle_alpha   90.00
_cell.angle_beta   90.00
_cell.angle_gamma   90.00
#
_symmetry.space_group_name_H-M   'P 1'
#
loop_
_entity.id
_entity.type
_entity.pdbx_description
1 polymer ?
#
loop_
_entity_poly.entity_id
_entity_poly.type
_entity_poly.pdbx_seq_one_letter_code
_entity_poly.pdbx_strand_id
1 'polypeptide(L)'
;MAISAGPYFTFNPSVPFMVNFDPSREKDASQQLDKVWSKLSEDGTVLMPLDKYPFCEKYGWVQDKYGLSWQLILTNPEGEERPSIVPSLMFVGDKCGKAEEAANFYLSVFKRSKQGHITRYPQGMEPDKAGTVMFTDFVVEHYWFAAMDSARDPKFSFNEAISFMVYCDTQEEVDYYWDKLSAVPDSEQCGWLKDKYGVSWQIVPRKMEEMMSSHSTPEQIARVGRATLKMKKLELAVLQKAYNG
;
A
#
# COMPACT_ATOMS: atom_id res chain seq x y z
N MET A 1 9.18 -14.58 2.65
CA MET A 1 10.41 -13.78 2.98
C MET A 1 10.14 -12.33 2.61
N ALA A 2 10.37 -11.38 3.52
CA ALA A 2 10.28 -9.95 3.21
C ALA A 2 11.69 -9.35 3.18
N ILE A 3 12.05 -8.72 2.05
CA ILE A 3 13.27 -7.93 1.97
C ILE A 3 12.93 -6.57 2.58
N SER A 4 13.67 -6.13 3.59
CA SER A 4 13.49 -4.79 4.17
C SER A 4 14.20 -3.78 3.28
N ALA A 5 13.58 -2.60 3.07
CA ALA A 5 14.22 -1.47 2.41
C ALA A 5 15.36 -0.84 3.25
N GLY A 6 15.74 -1.44 4.38
CA GLY A 6 16.82 -0.98 5.26
C GLY A 6 16.47 0.33 5.99
N PRO A 7 17.44 0.98 6.66
CA PRO A 7 17.23 2.26 7.34
C PRO A 7 17.14 3.45 6.39
N TYR A 8 17.10 3.20 5.07
CA TYR A 8 17.21 4.24 4.04
C TYR A 8 15.91 5.02 3.85
N PHE A 9 14.77 4.46 4.25
CA PHE A 9 13.46 5.07 4.08
C PHE A 9 12.71 5.12 5.39
N THR A 10 12.08 6.25 5.66
CA THR A 10 11.22 6.47 6.82
C THR A 10 9.77 6.46 6.38
N PHE A 11 8.88 5.99 7.26
CA PHE A 11 7.45 6.13 7.05
C PHE A 11 7.06 7.60 6.86
N ASN A 12 6.05 7.81 6.02
CA ASN A 12 5.40 9.09 5.82
C ASN A 12 3.92 8.86 5.49
N PRO A 13 3.11 9.91 5.37
CA PRO A 13 1.68 9.79 5.10
C PRO A 13 1.29 9.43 3.65
N SER A 14 2.22 8.97 2.80
CA SER A 14 1.89 8.59 1.41
C SER A 14 1.08 7.29 1.32
N VAL A 15 1.28 6.37 2.26
CA VAL A 15 0.52 5.11 2.34
C VAL A 15 -0.04 4.90 3.76
N PRO A 16 -1.05 5.67 4.20
CA PRO A 16 -1.66 5.45 5.50
C PRO A 16 -2.48 4.16 5.52
N PHE A 17 -2.63 3.57 6.70
CA PHE A 17 -3.56 2.47 6.93
C PHE A 17 -4.90 3.03 7.42
N MET A 18 -5.95 2.86 6.62
CA MET A 18 -7.32 3.18 6.99
C MET A 18 -7.87 2.07 7.90
N VAL A 19 -8.32 2.44 9.09
CA VAL A 19 -8.92 1.54 10.08
C VAL A 19 -10.41 1.79 10.14
N ASN A 20 -11.19 0.80 9.70
CA ASN A 20 -12.64 0.84 9.61
C ASN A 20 -13.26 0.32 10.91
N PHE A 21 -13.90 1.21 11.66
CA PHE A 21 -14.70 0.88 12.82
C PHE A 21 -16.16 0.79 12.40
N ASP A 22 -16.72 -0.42 12.37
CA ASP A 22 -18.04 -0.68 11.80
C ASP A 22 -19.11 -0.94 12.87
N PRO A 23 -20.08 -0.01 13.07
CA PRO A 23 -21.16 -0.19 14.03
C PRO A 23 -22.07 -1.41 13.76
N SER A 24 -22.12 -1.92 12.53
CA SER A 24 -22.89 -3.12 12.18
C SER A 24 -22.26 -4.41 12.74
N ARG A 25 -20.94 -4.40 12.94
CA ARG A 25 -20.15 -5.53 13.45
C ARG A 25 -19.89 -5.40 14.95
N GLU A 26 -19.66 -4.19 15.42
CA GLU A 26 -19.25 -3.91 16.79
C GLU A 26 -20.09 -2.79 17.39
N LYS A 27 -20.89 -3.12 18.41
CA LYS A 27 -21.80 -2.17 19.06
C LYS A 27 -21.07 -0.98 19.70
N ASP A 28 -19.81 -1.16 20.08
CA ASP A 28 -18.96 -0.15 20.69
C ASP A 28 -17.88 0.41 19.75
N ALA A 29 -18.07 0.28 18.43
CA ALA A 29 -17.12 0.72 17.38
C ALA A 29 -16.63 2.17 17.59
N SER A 30 -17.53 3.11 17.94
CA SER A 30 -17.17 4.51 18.17
C SER A 30 -16.27 4.70 19.39
N GLN A 31 -16.52 3.96 20.49
CA GLN A 31 -15.67 3.98 21.68
C GLN A 31 -14.34 3.27 21.43
N GLN A 32 -14.32 2.22 20.62
CA GLN A 32 -13.08 1.57 20.22
C GLN A 32 -12.21 2.50 19.38
N LEU A 33 -12.82 3.25 18.46
CA LEU A 33 -12.13 4.27 17.68
C LEU A 33 -11.43 5.28 18.60
N ASP A 34 -12.12 5.82 19.62
CA ASP A 34 -11.52 6.75 20.59
C ASP A 34 -10.30 6.15 21.32
N LYS A 35 -10.42 4.89 21.74
CA LYS A 35 -9.33 4.18 22.44
C LYS A 35 -8.10 4.01 21.53
N VAL A 36 -8.32 3.63 20.28
CA VAL A 36 -7.22 3.45 19.31
C VAL A 36 -6.61 4.81 18.96
N TRP A 37 -7.44 5.83 18.72
CA TRP A 37 -6.99 7.20 18.46
C TRP A 37 -6.10 7.72 19.58
N SER A 38 -6.53 7.60 20.84
CA SER A 38 -5.76 8.08 21.99
C SER A 38 -4.37 7.43 22.09
N LYS A 39 -4.22 6.18 21.66
CA LYS A 39 -2.93 5.46 21.68
C LYS A 39 -2.05 5.82 20.49
N LEU A 40 -2.64 5.98 19.30
CA LEU A 40 -1.88 6.32 18.09
C LEU A 40 -1.47 7.79 18.05
N SER A 41 -2.23 8.67 18.71
CA SER A 41 -1.90 10.11 18.82
C SER A 41 -0.97 10.44 19.98
N GLU A 42 -0.75 9.53 20.93
CA GLU A 42 0.26 9.70 21.98
C GLU A 42 1.66 9.79 21.35
N ASP A 43 2.33 10.93 21.56
CA ASP A 43 3.59 11.32 20.92
C ASP A 43 3.57 11.31 19.38
N GLY A 44 2.37 11.31 18.80
CA GLY A 44 2.14 11.37 17.36
C GLY A 44 1.94 12.79 16.83
N THR A 45 1.82 12.90 15.52
CA THR A 45 1.46 14.13 14.82
C THR A 45 0.05 13.99 14.25
N VAL A 46 -0.89 14.76 14.78
CA VAL A 46 -2.26 14.84 14.25
C VAL A 46 -2.24 15.62 12.93
N LEU A 47 -2.64 14.96 11.85
CA LEU A 47 -2.73 15.53 10.50
C LEU A 47 -4.13 16.09 10.22
N MET A 48 -5.16 15.34 10.66
CA MET A 48 -6.55 15.79 10.73
C MET A 48 -7.10 15.36 12.10
N PRO A 49 -7.61 16.29 12.93
CA PRO A 49 -8.18 15.97 14.23
C PRO A 49 -9.27 14.90 14.13
N LEU A 50 -9.44 14.13 15.20
CA LEU A 50 -10.58 13.24 15.30
C LEU A 50 -11.85 14.06 15.57
N ASP A 51 -12.71 14.17 14.55
CA ASP A 51 -13.93 14.97 14.61
C ASP A 51 -14.97 14.46 13.60
N LYS A 52 -16.13 15.12 13.58
CA LYS A 52 -17.14 14.98 12.55
C LYS A 52 -16.75 15.78 11.31
N TYR A 53 -16.86 15.14 10.15
CA TYR A 53 -16.59 15.74 8.84
C TYR A 53 -17.81 15.59 7.92
N PRO A 54 -17.93 16.39 6.83
CA PRO A 54 -19.07 16.30 5.92
C PRO A 54 -19.31 14.91 5.32
N PHE A 55 -18.26 14.09 5.22
CA PHE A 55 -18.31 12.74 4.64
C PHE A 55 -18.44 11.62 5.68
N CYS A 56 -18.31 11.90 6.98
CA CYS A 56 -18.33 10.87 8.03
C CYS A 56 -18.61 11.46 9.41
N GLU A 57 -19.38 10.75 10.24
CA GLU A 57 -19.69 11.15 11.62
C GLU A 57 -18.47 11.22 12.52
N LYS A 58 -17.42 10.44 12.23
CA LYS A 58 -16.20 10.42 13.04
C LYS A 58 -15.00 9.91 12.24
N TYR A 59 -14.07 10.81 11.95
CA TYR A 59 -12.86 10.52 11.19
C TYR A 59 -11.67 11.24 11.81
N GLY A 60 -10.48 10.66 11.74
CA GLY A 60 -9.24 11.33 12.12
C GLY A 60 -8.05 10.77 11.35
N TRP A 61 -7.02 11.58 11.17
CA TRP A 61 -5.78 11.19 10.51
C TRP A 61 -4.58 11.55 11.39
N VAL A 62 -3.78 10.56 11.75
CA VAL A 62 -2.64 10.73 12.64
C VAL A 62 -1.42 9.98 12.11
N GLN A 63 -0.24 10.56 12.30
CA GLN A 63 1.03 9.87 12.20
C GLN A 63 1.47 9.49 13.62
N ASP A 64 1.70 8.21 13.89
CA ASP A 64 2.11 7.76 15.21
C ASP A 64 3.58 8.14 15.52
N LYS A 65 4.03 7.83 16.74
CA LYS A 65 5.39 8.12 17.21
C LYS A 65 6.52 7.44 16.41
N TYR A 66 6.20 6.42 15.61
CA TYR A 66 7.15 5.74 14.72
C TYR A 66 7.14 6.30 13.30
N GLY A 67 6.25 7.26 13.02
CA GLY A 67 6.08 7.86 11.71
C GLY A 67 5.07 7.15 10.82
N LEU A 68 4.43 6.06 11.29
CA LEU A 68 3.43 5.35 10.51
C LEU A 68 2.11 6.10 10.53
N SER A 69 1.44 6.17 9.38
CA SER A 69 0.26 6.99 9.21
C SER A 69 -1.03 6.16 9.25
N TRP A 70 -2.05 6.68 9.93
CA TRP A 70 -3.29 5.99 10.25
C TRP A 70 -4.50 6.90 10.00
N GLN A 71 -5.48 6.42 9.24
CA GLN A 71 -6.76 7.09 9.03
C GLN A 71 -7.85 6.30 9.75
N LEU A 72 -8.42 6.81 10.83
CA LEU A 72 -9.44 6.11 11.61
C LEU A 72 -10.80 6.64 11.18
N ILE A 73 -11.72 5.74 10.83
CA ILE A 73 -13.05 6.11 10.34
C ILE A 73 -14.14 5.26 10.99
N LEU A 74 -15.22 5.90 11.43
CA LEU A 74 -16.46 5.23 11.78
C LEU A 74 -17.28 5.02 10.51
N THR A 75 -17.42 3.77 10.06
CA THR A 75 -18.06 3.48 8.77
C THR A 75 -19.57 3.60 8.85
N ASN A 76 -20.21 3.77 7.69
CA ASN A 76 -21.65 3.72 7.56
C ASN A 76 -22.10 2.24 7.64
N PRO A 77 -22.92 1.85 8.63
CA PRO A 77 -23.36 0.46 8.80
C PRO A 77 -24.26 -0.06 7.67
N GLU A 78 -24.85 0.84 6.87
CA GLU A 78 -25.65 0.48 5.69
C GLU A 78 -24.80 0.37 4.41
N GLY A 79 -23.50 0.65 4.50
CA GLY A 79 -22.56 0.57 3.37
C GLY A 79 -22.14 -0.86 3.03
N GLU A 80 -21.44 -1.03 1.90
CA GLU A 80 -20.77 -2.30 1.61
C GLU A 80 -19.63 -2.51 2.63
N GLU A 81 -19.56 -3.71 3.18
CA GLU A 81 -18.53 -4.05 4.17
C GLU A 81 -17.12 -3.82 3.61
N ARG A 82 -16.23 -3.35 4.49
CA ARG A 82 -14.80 -3.23 4.23
C ARG A 82 -14.01 -4.02 5.27
N PRO A 83 -12.82 -4.52 4.93
CA PRO A 83 -11.90 -5.07 5.93
C PRO A 83 -11.56 -4.04 6.99
N SER A 84 -11.23 -4.50 8.19
CA SER A 84 -10.91 -3.62 9.32
C SER A 84 -9.70 -2.72 9.07
N ILE A 85 -8.73 -3.16 8.26
CA ILE A 85 -7.56 -2.35 7.88
C ILE A 85 -7.39 -2.39 6.36
N VAL A 86 -7.25 -1.23 5.74
CA VAL A 86 -7.08 -1.05 4.29
C VAL A 86 -5.93 -0.08 4.03
N PRO A 87 -4.88 -0.46 3.27
CA PRO A 87 -3.87 0.50 2.83
C PRO A 87 -4.53 1.54 1.90
N SER A 88 -4.24 2.81 2.14
CA SER A 88 -4.73 3.93 1.35
C SER A 88 -3.56 4.59 0.63
N LEU A 89 -3.71 4.94 -0.64
CA LEU A 89 -2.68 5.58 -1.46
C LEU A 89 -2.99 7.08 -1.58
N MET A 90 -2.13 7.92 -1.02
CA MET A 90 -2.28 9.38 -1.05
C MET A 90 -1.54 10.00 -2.24
N PHE A 91 -2.31 10.45 -3.23
CA PHE A 91 -1.81 11.13 -4.42
C PHE A 91 -1.75 12.63 -4.15
N VAL A 92 -0.56 13.11 -3.77
CA VAL A 92 -0.28 14.52 -3.43
C VAL A 92 0.79 15.12 -4.33
N GLY A 93 0.98 16.43 -4.27
CA GLY A 93 2.06 17.12 -4.99
C GLY A 93 1.99 16.91 -6.50
N ASP A 94 3.10 16.47 -7.12
CA ASP A 94 3.17 16.19 -8.56
C ASP A 94 2.32 14.99 -8.99
N LYS A 95 1.86 14.16 -8.04
CA LYS A 95 0.96 13.02 -8.28
C LYS A 95 -0.50 13.35 -8.03
N CYS A 96 -0.84 14.54 -7.53
CA CYS A 96 -2.24 14.90 -7.27
C CYS A 96 -3.08 14.84 -8.56
N GLY A 97 -4.28 14.25 -8.46
CA GLY A 97 -5.19 14.01 -9.59
C GLY A 97 -4.93 12.71 -10.34
N LYS A 98 -4.06 11.83 -9.82
CA LYS A 98 -3.71 10.54 -10.44
C LYS A 98 -4.36 9.34 -9.75
N ALA A 99 -5.10 9.52 -8.66
CA ALA A 99 -5.70 8.40 -7.92
C ALA A 99 -6.61 7.51 -8.80
N GLU A 100 -7.52 8.11 -9.57
CA GLU A 100 -8.41 7.35 -10.47
C GLU A 100 -7.64 6.69 -11.62
N GLU A 101 -6.62 7.35 -12.17
CA GLU A 101 -5.76 6.78 -13.22
C GLU A 101 -5.00 5.55 -12.68
N ALA A 102 -4.49 5.63 -11.45
CA ALA A 102 -3.76 4.56 -10.79
C ALA A 102 -4.68 3.38 -10.44
N ALA A 103 -5.85 3.64 -9.84
CA ALA A 103 -6.83 2.60 -9.56
C ALA A 103 -7.22 1.83 -10.83
N ASN A 104 -7.57 2.53 -11.91
CA ASN A 104 -7.91 1.90 -13.19
C ASN A 104 -6.75 1.10 -13.79
N PHE A 105 -5.51 1.62 -13.66
CA PHE A 105 -4.33 0.89 -14.08
C PHE A 105 -4.16 -0.41 -13.29
N TYR A 106 -4.24 -0.38 -11.95
CA TYR A 106 -4.12 -1.60 -11.14
C TYR A 106 -5.23 -2.60 -11.44
N LEU A 107 -6.48 -2.13 -11.59
CA LEU A 107 -7.61 -2.97 -12.00
C LEU A 107 -7.37 -3.67 -13.34
N SER A 108 -6.63 -3.02 -14.27
CA SER A 108 -6.27 -3.60 -15.57
C SER A 108 -5.08 -4.57 -15.54
N VAL A 109 -4.19 -4.42 -14.55
CA VAL A 109 -2.98 -5.24 -14.40
C VAL A 109 -3.30 -6.55 -13.69
N PHE A 110 -4.06 -6.49 -12.59
CA PHE A 110 -4.38 -7.65 -11.75
C PHE A 110 -5.63 -8.38 -12.24
N LYS A 111 -5.61 -9.71 -12.23
CA LYS A 111 -6.65 -10.54 -12.85
C LYS A 111 -7.94 -10.55 -12.03
N ARG A 112 -7.80 -10.53 -10.69
CA ARG A 112 -8.93 -10.57 -9.76
C ARG A 112 -9.14 -9.19 -9.17
N SER A 113 -9.82 -8.34 -9.92
CA SER A 113 -9.98 -6.95 -9.58
C SER A 113 -11.45 -6.52 -9.60
N LYS A 114 -11.81 -5.58 -8.73
CA LYS A 114 -13.17 -5.02 -8.65
C LYS A 114 -13.07 -3.56 -8.25
N GLN A 115 -13.68 -2.67 -9.03
CA GLN A 115 -13.89 -1.29 -8.62
C GLN A 115 -14.89 -1.25 -7.46
N GLY A 116 -14.54 -0.52 -6.40
CA GLY A 116 -15.44 -0.24 -5.29
C GLY A 116 -16.08 1.14 -5.44
N HIS A 117 -16.22 1.84 -4.32
CA HIS A 117 -16.82 3.16 -4.27
C HIS A 117 -15.87 4.23 -4.85
N ILE A 118 -16.45 5.30 -5.39
CA ILE A 118 -15.72 6.50 -5.78
C ILE A 118 -16.53 7.75 -5.40
N THR A 119 -15.90 8.60 -4.60
CA THR A 119 -16.36 9.92 -4.20
C THR A 119 -15.42 10.96 -4.78
N ARG A 120 -15.98 11.98 -5.41
CA ARG A 120 -15.22 13.08 -6.01
C ARG A 120 -15.41 14.35 -5.21
N TYR A 121 -14.40 15.22 -5.26
CA TYR A 121 -14.52 16.57 -4.69
C TYR A 121 -15.65 17.34 -5.40
N PRO A 122 -16.59 17.95 -4.66
CA PRO A 122 -17.54 18.89 -5.22
C PRO A 122 -16.84 20.23 -5.50
N GLN A 123 -17.56 21.16 -6.14
CA GLN A 123 -17.09 22.54 -6.27
C GLN A 123 -17.00 23.21 -4.89
N GLY A 124 -16.03 24.11 -4.68
CA GLY A 124 -15.90 24.88 -3.44
C GLY A 124 -15.08 24.21 -2.32
N MET A 125 -14.30 23.17 -2.63
CA MET A 125 -13.40 22.47 -1.68
C MET A 125 -11.90 22.70 -1.94
N GLU A 126 -11.57 23.87 -2.44
CA GLU A 126 -10.21 24.29 -2.76
C GLU A 126 -9.28 24.14 -1.52
N PRO A 127 -7.99 23.78 -1.73
CA PRO A 127 -7.28 23.71 -3.01
C PRO A 127 -7.56 22.45 -3.83
N ASP A 128 -8.35 21.50 -3.31
CA ASP A 128 -8.70 20.27 -4.02
C ASP A 128 -9.61 20.60 -5.22
N LYS A 129 -9.30 20.01 -6.37
CA LYS A 129 -9.97 20.35 -7.63
C LYS A 129 -11.27 19.55 -7.76
N ALA A 130 -12.37 20.24 -8.04
CA ALA A 130 -13.64 19.58 -8.31
C ALA A 130 -13.50 18.48 -9.38
N GLY A 131 -14.06 17.30 -9.09
CA GLY A 131 -13.99 16.13 -9.96
C GLY A 131 -12.77 15.21 -9.76
N THR A 132 -11.73 15.61 -9.01
CA THR A 132 -10.68 14.67 -8.58
C THR A 132 -11.19 13.77 -7.46
N VAL A 133 -10.45 12.69 -7.18
CA VAL A 133 -10.90 11.67 -6.23
C VAL A 133 -10.73 12.18 -4.80
N MET A 134 -11.84 12.37 -4.10
CA MET A 134 -11.81 12.58 -2.64
C MET A 134 -11.54 11.25 -1.93
N PHE A 135 -12.18 10.19 -2.41
CA PHE A 135 -11.97 8.83 -1.92
C PHE A 135 -12.37 7.84 -3.00
N THR A 136 -11.58 6.80 -3.20
CA THR A 136 -12.01 5.60 -3.90
C THR A 136 -11.46 4.39 -3.19
N ASP A 137 -12.17 3.27 -3.31
CA ASP A 137 -11.63 1.98 -2.96
C ASP A 137 -11.79 0.99 -4.12
N PHE A 138 -10.94 -0.02 -4.12
CA PHE A 138 -10.89 -1.05 -5.14
C PHE A 138 -10.23 -2.31 -4.57
N VAL A 139 -10.49 -3.43 -5.23
CA VAL A 139 -9.90 -4.73 -4.88
C VAL A 139 -8.91 -5.14 -5.97
N VAL A 140 -7.73 -5.61 -5.58
CA VAL A 140 -6.77 -6.32 -6.44
C VAL A 140 -6.27 -7.57 -5.74
N GLU A 141 -6.35 -8.72 -6.42
CA GLU A 141 -5.97 -10.05 -5.87
C GLU A 141 -6.56 -10.32 -4.47
N HIS A 142 -7.83 -9.93 -4.26
CA HIS A 142 -8.61 -10.03 -3.01
C HIS A 142 -8.25 -9.03 -1.91
N TYR A 143 -7.25 -8.17 -2.12
CA TYR A 143 -6.89 -7.13 -1.18
C TYR A 143 -7.61 -5.83 -1.51
N TRP A 144 -8.19 -5.23 -0.47
CA TRP A 144 -8.76 -3.89 -0.58
C TRP A 144 -7.65 -2.85 -0.53
N PHE A 145 -7.77 -1.84 -1.38
CA PHE A 145 -6.98 -0.63 -1.38
C PHE A 145 -7.93 0.56 -1.38
N ALA A 146 -7.52 1.63 -0.74
CA ALA A 146 -8.09 2.95 -0.92
C ALA A 146 -7.12 3.84 -1.69
N ALA A 147 -7.64 4.89 -2.32
CA ALA A 147 -6.84 5.95 -2.91
C ALA A 147 -7.56 7.29 -2.79
N MET A 148 -6.78 8.36 -2.64
CA MET A 148 -7.28 9.73 -2.49
C MET A 148 -6.34 10.69 -3.21
N ASP A 149 -6.89 11.70 -3.89
CA ASP A 149 -6.14 12.87 -4.32
C ASP A 149 -6.18 13.93 -3.21
N SER A 150 -5.08 14.66 -3.00
CA SER A 150 -5.07 15.83 -2.14
C SER A 150 -4.08 16.88 -2.67
N ALA A 151 -4.60 18.07 -2.97
CA ALA A 151 -3.81 19.24 -3.35
C ALA A 151 -3.22 19.98 -2.13
N ARG A 152 -3.53 19.51 -0.91
CA ARG A 152 -3.04 20.09 0.34
C ARG A 152 -1.59 19.67 0.59
N ASP A 153 -0.82 20.62 1.16
CA ASP A 153 0.63 20.65 1.41
C ASP A 153 1.43 19.37 1.08
N PRO A 154 2.24 19.36 -0.01
CA PRO A 154 2.96 18.18 -0.49
C PRO A 154 4.27 17.94 0.29
N LYS A 155 4.18 17.75 1.61
CA LYS A 155 5.35 17.45 2.46
C LYS A 155 5.86 16.01 2.34
N PHE A 156 5.22 15.18 1.53
CA PHE A 156 5.59 13.78 1.35
C PHE A 156 5.26 13.29 -0.06
N SER A 157 5.88 12.17 -0.44
CA SER A 157 5.60 11.42 -1.66
C SER A 157 5.86 9.92 -1.38
N PHE A 158 5.45 9.05 -2.29
CA PHE A 158 5.67 7.61 -2.16
C PHE A 158 7.17 7.29 -2.07
N ASN A 159 7.51 6.36 -1.19
CA ASN A 159 8.85 5.79 -1.05
C ASN A 159 8.77 4.28 -0.73
N GLU A 160 9.91 3.68 -0.46
CA GLU A 160 10.08 2.24 -0.26
C GLU A 160 9.77 1.79 1.17
N ALA A 161 9.39 2.69 2.09
CA ALA A 161 9.07 2.34 3.48
C ALA A 161 7.85 1.40 3.56
N ILE A 162 6.93 1.51 2.60
CA ILE A 162 5.83 0.56 2.40
C ILE A 162 5.89 0.06 0.96
N SER A 163 5.77 -1.25 0.78
CA SER A 163 5.69 -1.90 -0.53
C SER A 163 4.69 -3.04 -0.53
N PHE A 164 4.16 -3.37 -1.71
CA PHE A 164 3.21 -4.46 -1.89
C PHE A 164 3.86 -5.62 -2.60
N MET A 165 3.77 -6.80 -1.99
CA MET A 165 4.41 -8.01 -2.52
C MET A 165 3.43 -8.84 -3.34
N VAL A 166 3.84 -9.19 -4.56
CA VAL A 166 3.11 -10.06 -5.47
C VAL A 166 3.86 -11.37 -5.61
N TYR A 167 3.28 -12.44 -5.08
CA TYR A 167 3.84 -13.78 -5.22
C TYR A 167 3.46 -14.39 -6.56
N CYS A 168 4.49 -14.88 -7.27
CA CYS A 168 4.35 -15.50 -8.59
C CYS A 168 4.73 -16.98 -8.54
N ASP A 169 3.96 -17.84 -9.21
CA ASP A 169 4.22 -19.29 -9.22
C ASP A 169 5.13 -19.70 -10.40
N THR A 170 5.18 -18.88 -11.45
CA THR A 170 5.91 -19.13 -12.70
C THR A 170 6.77 -17.94 -13.10
N GLN A 171 7.72 -18.15 -14.03
CA GLN A 171 8.57 -17.07 -14.53
C GLN A 171 7.75 -16.10 -15.39
N GLU A 172 6.78 -16.63 -16.13
CA GLU A 172 5.87 -15.85 -16.98
C GLU A 172 5.05 -14.85 -16.16
N GLU A 173 4.64 -15.21 -14.94
CA GLU A 173 3.99 -14.28 -14.02
C GLU A 173 4.94 -13.20 -13.49
N VAL A 174 6.18 -13.59 -13.12
CA VAL A 174 7.20 -12.63 -12.71
C VAL A 174 7.45 -11.61 -13.81
N ASP A 175 7.63 -12.09 -15.04
CA ASP A 175 7.86 -11.25 -16.21
C ASP A 175 6.67 -10.34 -16.49
N TYR A 176 5.45 -10.89 -16.45
CA TYR A 176 4.23 -10.11 -16.66
C TYR A 176 4.10 -8.94 -15.68
N TYR A 177 4.23 -9.18 -14.37
CA TYR A 177 4.08 -8.11 -13.39
C TYR A 177 5.24 -7.13 -13.41
N TRP A 178 6.47 -7.61 -13.62
CA TRP A 178 7.63 -6.75 -13.76
C TRP A 178 7.48 -5.80 -14.95
N ASP A 179 7.13 -6.31 -16.11
CA ASP A 179 7.01 -5.53 -17.35
C ASP A 179 5.83 -4.54 -17.30
N LYS A 180 4.77 -4.86 -16.55
CA LYS A 180 3.63 -3.96 -16.37
C LYS A 180 3.90 -2.87 -15.34
N LEU A 181 4.51 -3.22 -14.21
CA LEU A 181 4.62 -2.32 -13.08
C LEU A 181 5.93 -1.53 -13.08
N SER A 182 7.05 -2.06 -13.56
CA SER A 182 8.32 -1.33 -13.46
C SER A 182 8.37 -0.11 -14.37
N ALA A 183 8.63 1.06 -13.78
CA ALA A 183 8.76 2.32 -14.50
C ALA A 183 10.00 3.15 -14.11
N VAL A 184 10.71 2.79 -13.04
CA VAL A 184 11.87 3.53 -12.52
C VAL A 184 13.07 2.58 -12.38
N PRO A 185 13.95 2.48 -13.40
CA PRO A 185 15.06 1.52 -13.43
C PRO A 185 16.04 1.61 -12.26
N ASP A 186 16.20 2.81 -11.67
CA ASP A 186 17.10 3.06 -10.54
C ASP A 186 16.55 2.54 -9.21
N SER A 187 15.24 2.27 -9.14
CA SER A 187 14.59 1.67 -7.97
C SER A 187 14.47 0.14 -8.06
N GLU A 188 14.98 -0.46 -9.15
CA GLU A 188 14.92 -1.90 -9.35
C GLU A 188 16.07 -2.61 -8.66
N GLN A 189 15.77 -3.52 -7.72
CA GLN A 189 16.77 -4.35 -7.07
C GLN A 189 16.15 -5.54 -6.32
N CYS A 190 16.70 -6.75 -6.47
CA CYS A 190 16.27 -7.94 -5.70
C CYS A 190 14.75 -8.21 -5.73
N GLY A 191 14.07 -7.98 -6.87
CA GLY A 191 12.62 -8.11 -7.01
C GLY A 191 11.82 -6.85 -6.67
N TRP A 192 12.46 -5.80 -6.13
CA TRP A 192 11.84 -4.49 -5.94
C TRP A 192 11.73 -3.72 -7.24
N LEU A 193 10.66 -2.94 -7.38
CA LEU A 193 10.45 -1.95 -8.43
C LEU A 193 9.58 -0.80 -7.92
N LYS A 194 9.55 0.30 -8.69
CA LYS A 194 8.55 1.37 -8.55
C LYS A 194 7.72 1.49 -9.81
N ASP A 195 6.43 1.73 -9.63
CA ASP A 195 5.53 2.03 -10.74
C ASP A 195 5.57 3.48 -11.20
N LYS A 196 4.83 3.77 -12.28
CA LYS A 196 4.80 5.12 -12.88
C LYS A 196 4.23 6.20 -11.95
N TYR A 197 3.59 5.80 -10.85
CA TYR A 197 3.07 6.70 -9.82
C TYR A 197 4.03 6.84 -8.63
N GLY A 198 5.04 5.98 -8.53
CA GLY A 198 6.05 5.97 -7.47
C GLY A 198 5.76 4.95 -6.36
N VAL A 199 4.70 4.14 -6.48
CA VAL A 199 4.36 3.10 -5.49
C VAL A 199 5.36 1.96 -5.62
N SER A 200 5.84 1.48 -4.46
CA SER A 200 6.85 0.43 -4.38
C SER A 200 6.21 -0.97 -4.39
N TRP A 201 6.72 -1.87 -5.21
CA TRP A 201 6.26 -3.26 -5.34
C TRP A 201 7.41 -4.24 -5.21
N GLN A 202 7.12 -5.47 -4.77
CA GLN A 202 8.05 -6.59 -4.74
C GLN A 202 7.46 -7.76 -5.54
N ILE A 203 8.07 -8.12 -6.67
CA ILE A 203 7.64 -9.26 -7.49
C ILE A 203 8.51 -10.46 -7.13
N VAL A 204 7.93 -11.42 -6.39
CA VAL A 204 8.70 -12.48 -5.73
C VAL A 204 8.20 -13.85 -6.17
N PRO A 205 9.07 -14.73 -6.69
CA PRO A 205 8.68 -16.10 -6.97
C PRO A 205 8.40 -16.87 -5.67
N ARG A 206 7.26 -17.58 -5.57
CA ARG A 206 6.90 -18.37 -4.37
C ARG A 206 7.96 -19.39 -4.00
N LYS A 207 8.57 -20.04 -5.00
CA LYS A 207 9.67 -21.00 -4.79
C LYS A 207 10.88 -20.38 -4.07
N MET A 208 11.12 -19.08 -4.22
CA MET A 208 12.20 -18.41 -3.50
C MET A 208 11.94 -18.40 -1.99
N GLU A 209 10.68 -18.29 -1.56
CA GLU A 209 10.32 -18.38 -0.14
C GLU A 209 10.61 -19.76 0.43
N GLU A 210 10.28 -20.82 -0.32
CA GLU A 210 10.59 -22.21 0.06
C GLU A 210 12.11 -22.41 0.20
N MET A 211 12.89 -21.92 -0.78
CA MET A 211 14.36 -21.98 -0.81
C MET A 211 15.03 -21.20 0.33
N MET A 212 14.37 -20.19 0.88
CA MET A 212 14.88 -19.35 1.97
C MET A 212 14.25 -19.68 3.31
N SER A 213 13.45 -20.75 3.39
CA SER A 213 12.80 -21.20 4.62
C SER A 213 13.77 -21.90 5.58
N SER A 214 13.33 -22.11 6.83
CA SER A 214 14.10 -22.80 7.87
C SER A 214 14.45 -24.26 7.55
N HIS A 215 13.87 -24.84 6.50
CA HIS A 215 14.17 -26.20 6.06
C HIS A 215 15.42 -26.28 5.17
N SER A 216 15.94 -25.15 4.71
CA SER A 216 17.13 -25.06 3.86
C SER A 216 18.41 -24.94 4.68
N THR A 217 19.53 -25.47 4.18
CA THR A 217 20.82 -25.34 4.87
C THR A 217 21.33 -23.88 4.80
N PRO A 218 22.16 -23.44 5.76
CA PRO A 218 22.79 -22.12 5.71
C PRO A 218 23.54 -21.85 4.40
N GLU A 219 24.19 -22.86 3.82
CA GLU A 219 24.91 -22.75 2.56
C GLU A 219 23.96 -22.56 1.36
N GLN A 220 22.82 -23.24 1.35
CA GLN A 220 21.78 -23.06 0.32
C GLN A 220 21.24 -21.63 0.37
N ILE A 221 20.83 -21.18 1.56
CA ILE A 221 20.33 -19.81 1.80
C ILE A 221 21.39 -18.78 1.35
N ALA A 222 22.66 -18.98 1.71
CA ALA A 222 23.74 -18.09 1.33
C ALA A 222 23.97 -18.04 -0.18
N ARG A 223 23.85 -19.16 -0.91
CA ARG A 223 23.96 -19.18 -2.38
C ARG A 223 22.80 -18.44 -3.04
N VAL A 224 21.56 -18.70 -2.61
CA VAL A 224 20.36 -18.02 -3.13
C VAL A 224 20.43 -16.52 -2.83
N GLY A 225 20.84 -16.13 -1.62
CA GLY A 225 21.04 -14.73 -1.25
C GLY A 225 22.07 -14.02 -2.14
N ARG A 226 23.23 -14.63 -2.39
CA ARG A 226 24.25 -14.07 -3.31
C ARG A 226 23.78 -13.95 -4.75
N ALA A 227 22.94 -14.88 -5.22
CA ALA A 227 22.36 -14.81 -6.55
C ALA A 227 21.35 -13.64 -6.64
N THR A 228 20.48 -13.53 -5.64
CA THR A 228 19.45 -12.48 -5.53
C THR A 228 20.08 -11.07 -5.58
N LEU A 229 21.17 -10.83 -4.85
CA LEU A 229 21.84 -9.53 -4.80
C LEU A 229 22.38 -9.03 -6.16
N LYS A 230 22.54 -9.92 -7.14
CA LYS A 230 23.01 -9.60 -8.49
C LYS A 230 21.87 -9.37 -9.48
N MET A 231 20.62 -9.53 -9.04
CA MET A 231 19.44 -9.47 -9.88
C MET A 231 18.63 -8.21 -9.57
N LYS A 232 18.08 -7.63 -10.64
CA LYS A 232 16.97 -6.69 -10.55
C LYS A 232 15.65 -7.45 -10.54
N LYS A 233 15.22 -7.95 -11.71
CA LYS A 233 14.14 -8.93 -11.86
C LYS A 233 14.64 -10.31 -11.43
N LEU A 234 13.82 -11.03 -10.66
CA LEU A 234 14.18 -12.36 -10.17
C LEU A 234 13.97 -13.43 -11.25
N GLU A 235 15.00 -14.24 -11.48
CA GLU A 235 14.95 -15.35 -12.44
C GLU A 235 14.92 -16.69 -11.69
N LEU A 236 13.78 -17.39 -11.77
CA LEU A 236 13.55 -18.68 -11.10
C LEU A 236 14.62 -19.72 -11.43
N ALA A 237 15.04 -19.81 -12.69
CA ALA A 237 16.05 -20.77 -13.11
C ALA A 237 17.41 -20.51 -12.45
N VAL A 238 17.80 -19.25 -12.31
CA VAL A 238 19.07 -18.87 -11.67
C VAL A 238 19.00 -19.10 -10.17
N LEU A 239 17.88 -18.77 -9.53
CA LEU A 239 17.65 -19.05 -8.11
C LEU A 239 17.69 -20.56 -7.82
N GLN A 240 17.03 -21.38 -8.63
CA GLN A 240 17.05 -22.83 -8.49
C GLN A 240 18.45 -23.41 -8.68
N LYS A 241 19.22 -22.91 -9.67
CA LYS A 241 20.61 -23.33 -9.87
C LYS A 241 21.47 -22.98 -8.66
N ALA A 242 21.33 -21.76 -8.13
CA ALA A 242 22.05 -21.34 -6.93
C ALA A 242 21.68 -22.21 -5.71
N TYR A 243 20.40 -22.55 -5.55
CA TYR A 243 19.92 -23.42 -4.48
C TYR A 243 20.53 -24.83 -4.55
N ASN A 244 20.57 -25.42 -5.75
CA ASN A 244 21.05 -26.80 -5.95
C ASN A 244 22.57 -26.96 -5.79
N GLY A 245 23.35 -25.90 -6.02
CA GLY A 245 24.82 -25.92 -5.93
C GLY A 245 25.48 -26.04 -7.28
#